data_AF-A0A518JV04-F1
#
_entry.id   AF-A0A518JV04-F1
#
_cell.length_a   1.000
_cell.length_b   1.000
_cell.length_c   1.000
_cell.angle_alpha   90.00
_cell.angle_beta   90.00
_cell.angle_gamma   90.00
#
_symmetry.space_group_name_H-M   'P 1'
#
loop_
_entity.id
_entity.type
_entity.pdbx_description
1 polymer ?
#
loop_
_entity_poly.entity_id
_entity_poly.type
_entity_poly.pdbx_seq_one_letter_code
_entity_poly.pdbx_strand_id
1 'polypeptide(L)'
;MFRFLFLLVLMAAGLPAMAAPGSRDPNACLSVHGLCGDSKALVAKCEALWKANFKDVEEINAARTSGRIEEISHQVIARCTFAGTEIEQLAEDLIDMGEPAGFELRIRGKKMWSEAHHGAVFYERTARGQKLEAAAFKALERGTRAREKELQRISELASKGDLEAAAAAYRAAEEKLWDDLLWIHFTKRGPYGDPFETVRNSFQNAWHTERKAASAAKLKEIVASQSPDLEAFSTELTAAIASIGQTGSCDIDGAPATGPEAFGKFFAKWQQAQLGLVRCQGIYWALQNLDAVPKQGHGPWTQTAAEWNTKLLAMLPQLIVADASRATAADAAGLYMRYLDVIAPLARSTQSAALARAVQPPLAQLLKSNPQADALVDRYWRATDDLLTWRGRLAAAQAKELDSSFPALASVFAQANQSSDDYQGLFAKPGSRPTTPTLRISSPELLVVPAPKLLEAQVRANDLTRIPGGGRFLLSGYRDRVFANVPAALDYSPQIAALTSDLLVTESQPPLTLRAAMALDSASQVDLVAIGGTIKGLYLESVIARFASLPSAAAVLFPLPAMPSEGESQEEMVGLNQMMMRFDVMPAWVQHDYFVADLRQLN
;
A
#
# COMPACT_ATOMS: atom_id res chain seq x y z
N MET A 1 28.50 33.04 17.19
CA MET A 1 28.29 33.66 15.87
C MET A 1 29.01 32.85 14.81
N PHE A 2 28.37 31.85 14.22
CA PHE A 2 28.32 31.64 12.77
C PHE A 2 27.25 30.58 12.51
N ARG A 3 26.30 30.97 11.66
CA ARG A 3 24.99 30.39 11.42
C ARG A 3 25.02 29.64 10.08
N PHE A 4 24.24 28.57 10.02
CA PHE A 4 23.52 28.06 8.84
C PHE A 4 24.32 27.56 7.62
N LEU A 5 24.28 26.25 7.40
CA LEU A 5 23.76 25.66 6.15
C LEU A 5 23.49 24.16 6.35
N PHE A 6 22.28 23.82 6.82
CA PHE A 6 21.73 22.46 6.73
C PHE A 6 20.96 22.41 5.41
N LEU A 7 21.54 21.78 4.39
CA LEU A 7 20.93 21.66 3.05
C LEU A 7 20.82 20.18 2.68
N LEU A 8 19.71 19.59 3.13
CA LEU A 8 18.73 18.88 2.28
C LEU A 8 19.32 18.08 1.09
N VAL A 9 19.89 16.90 1.37
CA VAL A 9 20.01 15.81 0.38
C VAL A 9 19.65 14.49 1.05
N LEU A 10 18.36 14.21 1.16
CA LEU A 10 17.83 12.89 1.52
C LEU A 10 17.63 12.08 0.23
N MET A 11 18.72 11.50 -0.28
CA MET A 11 18.70 10.55 -1.40
C MET A 11 17.90 9.31 -1.00
N ALA A 12 16.89 8.99 -1.81
CA ALA A 12 15.97 7.88 -1.67
C ALA A 12 16.70 6.54 -1.87
N ALA A 13 16.54 5.64 -0.90
CA ALA A 13 16.75 4.21 -1.09
C ALA A 13 15.74 3.47 -0.20
N GLY A 14 14.92 2.63 -0.82
CA GLY A 14 13.94 1.76 -0.17
C GLY A 14 12.51 2.01 -0.63
N LEU A 15 12.06 1.22 -1.63
CA LEU A 15 10.79 1.24 -2.38
C LEU A 15 10.80 2.14 -3.64
N PRO A 16 10.39 1.62 -4.82
CA PRO A 16 10.20 2.44 -6.01
C PRO A 16 8.98 3.34 -5.79
N ALA A 17 9.20 4.53 -5.23
CA ALA A 17 8.19 5.56 -5.17
C ALA A 17 8.01 6.14 -6.57
N MET A 18 7.08 5.57 -7.35
CA MET A 18 6.26 6.45 -8.17
C MET A 18 5.57 7.41 -7.18
N ALA A 19 5.69 8.71 -7.43
CA ALA A 19 5.19 9.74 -6.51
C ALA A 19 3.66 9.59 -6.38
N ALA A 20 3.16 9.42 -5.16
CA ALA A 20 1.74 9.42 -4.87
C ALA A 20 1.26 10.87 -4.63
N PRO A 21 0.03 11.24 -5.03
CA PRO A 21 -0.52 12.56 -4.78
C PRO A 21 -0.48 12.84 -3.28
N GLY A 22 0.04 14.01 -2.89
CA GLY A 22 0.19 14.31 -1.47
C GLY A 22 0.55 15.76 -1.19
N SER A 23 0.84 16.05 0.07
CA SER A 23 1.18 17.40 0.56
C SER A 23 2.34 18.10 -0.17
N ARG A 24 3.27 17.35 -0.80
CA ARG A 24 4.41 17.91 -1.55
C ARG A 24 4.13 18.12 -3.02
N ASP A 25 3.42 17.18 -3.64
CA ASP A 25 2.97 17.25 -5.03
C ASP A 25 1.54 16.72 -5.10
N PRO A 26 0.53 17.60 -4.95
CA PRO A 26 -0.87 17.21 -5.08
C PRO A 26 -1.22 16.72 -6.49
N ASN A 27 -0.39 17.04 -7.49
CA ASN A 27 -0.60 16.71 -8.90
C ASN A 27 0.04 15.38 -9.31
N ALA A 28 0.80 14.72 -8.44
CA ALA A 28 1.34 13.39 -8.74
C ALA A 28 0.20 12.37 -8.94
N CYS A 29 0.40 11.38 -9.81
CA CYS A 29 -0.62 10.36 -10.12
C CYS A 29 -0.59 9.21 -9.10
N LEU A 30 -1.70 8.51 -8.92
CA LEU A 30 -1.70 7.29 -8.10
C LEU A 30 -0.71 6.26 -8.66
N SER A 31 -0.03 5.55 -7.74
CA SER A 31 0.84 4.43 -8.11
C SER A 31 0.06 3.25 -8.67
N VAL A 32 0.72 2.50 -9.54
CA VAL A 32 0.23 1.25 -10.15
C VAL A 32 0.88 0.03 -9.51
N HIS A 33 0.19 -1.11 -9.51
CA HIS A 33 0.78 -2.38 -9.09
C HIS A 33 1.84 -2.87 -10.09
N GLY A 34 1.69 -2.55 -11.38
CA GLY A 34 2.76 -2.80 -12.37
C GLY A 34 2.96 -4.28 -12.71
N LEU A 35 1.93 -5.11 -12.50
CA LEU A 35 2.00 -6.57 -12.75
C LEU A 35 1.55 -6.93 -14.18
N CYS A 36 0.86 -6.00 -14.86
CA CYS A 36 0.34 -6.15 -16.22
C CYS A 36 1.01 -5.14 -17.15
N GLY A 37 1.62 -5.63 -18.24
CA GLY A 37 2.19 -4.82 -19.34
C GLY A 37 2.95 -3.55 -18.94
N ASP A 38 2.64 -2.47 -19.65
CA ASP A 38 3.32 -1.17 -19.60
C ASP A 38 2.61 -0.15 -18.66
N SER A 39 1.89 -0.59 -17.63
CA SER A 39 1.05 0.31 -16.80
C SER A 39 1.81 1.51 -16.21
N LYS A 40 3.08 1.34 -15.85
CA LYS A 40 3.95 2.44 -15.39
C LYS A 40 4.20 3.49 -16.47
N ALA A 41 4.40 3.06 -17.72
CA ALA A 41 4.62 3.97 -18.84
C ALA A 41 3.34 4.73 -19.19
N LEU A 42 2.18 4.06 -19.12
CA LEU A 42 0.88 4.70 -19.33
C LEU A 42 0.61 5.80 -18.29
N VAL A 43 0.85 5.52 -17.00
CA VAL A 43 0.71 6.54 -15.94
C VAL A 43 1.67 7.72 -16.16
N ALA A 44 2.93 7.45 -16.49
CA ALA A 44 3.91 8.51 -16.77
C ALA A 44 3.47 9.40 -17.95
N LYS A 45 2.87 8.80 -18.99
CA LYS A 45 2.32 9.54 -20.13
C LYS A 45 1.13 10.42 -19.70
N CYS A 46 0.19 9.88 -18.92
CA CYS A 46 -0.91 10.67 -18.37
C CYS A 46 -0.43 11.82 -17.49
N GLU A 47 0.57 11.57 -16.63
CA GLU A 47 1.16 12.58 -15.76
C GLU A 47 1.82 13.71 -16.57
N ALA A 48 2.54 13.37 -17.64
CA ALA A 48 3.15 14.34 -18.53
C ALA A 48 2.10 15.20 -19.25
N LEU A 49 1.04 14.58 -19.77
CA LEU A 49 -0.08 15.29 -20.41
C LEU A 49 -0.79 16.22 -19.42
N TRP A 50 -1.05 15.76 -18.19
CA TRP A 50 -1.65 16.56 -17.14
C TRP A 50 -0.78 17.78 -16.80
N LYS A 51 0.50 17.55 -16.47
CA LYS A 51 1.45 18.62 -16.09
C LYS A 51 1.64 19.65 -17.20
N ALA A 52 1.63 19.23 -18.46
CA ALA A 52 1.79 20.11 -19.60
C ALA A 52 0.58 21.02 -19.88
N ASN A 53 -0.63 20.64 -19.47
CA ASN A 53 -1.87 21.31 -19.88
C ASN A 53 -2.72 21.85 -18.72
N PHE A 54 -2.49 21.44 -17.48
CA PHE A 54 -3.34 21.80 -16.34
C PHE A 54 -3.46 23.32 -16.12
N LYS A 55 -2.34 24.06 -16.20
CA LYS A 55 -2.35 25.53 -16.03
C LYS A 55 -3.16 26.22 -17.12
N ASP A 56 -3.04 25.77 -18.36
CA ASP A 56 -3.82 26.33 -19.48
C ASP A 56 -5.32 26.10 -19.28
N VAL A 57 -5.72 24.96 -18.69
CA VAL A 57 -7.11 24.69 -18.35
C VAL A 57 -7.62 25.67 -17.28
N GLU A 58 -6.82 25.94 -16.24
CA GLU A 58 -7.16 26.96 -15.23
C GLU A 58 -7.31 28.35 -15.86
N GLU A 59 -6.43 28.72 -16.79
CA GLU A 59 -6.51 29.98 -17.53
C GLU A 59 -7.74 30.06 -18.44
N ILE A 60 -8.06 28.97 -19.16
CA ILE A 60 -9.30 28.86 -19.96
C ILE A 60 -10.52 29.10 -19.08
N ASN A 61 -10.56 28.43 -17.91
CA ASN A 61 -11.70 28.53 -17.01
C ASN A 61 -11.84 29.95 -16.41
N ALA A 62 -10.72 30.58 -16.03
CA ALA A 62 -10.70 31.96 -15.53
C ALA A 62 -11.09 33.00 -16.59
N ALA A 63 -10.62 32.83 -17.84
CA ALA A 63 -10.99 33.68 -18.96
C ALA A 63 -12.49 33.54 -19.28
N ARG A 64 -13.00 32.31 -19.26
CA ARG A 64 -14.42 32.00 -19.46
C ARG A 64 -15.30 32.68 -18.40
N THR A 65 -14.97 32.55 -17.11
CA THR A 65 -15.76 33.14 -16.01
C THR A 65 -15.69 34.66 -16.00
N SER A 66 -14.59 35.24 -16.49
CA SER A 66 -14.41 36.70 -16.61
C SER A 66 -14.93 37.29 -17.94
N GLY A 67 -15.49 36.47 -18.83
CA GLY A 67 -15.98 36.93 -20.15
C GLY A 67 -14.89 37.31 -21.16
N ARG A 68 -13.65 36.85 -20.97
CA ARG A 68 -12.46 37.18 -21.79
C ARG A 68 -11.93 36.00 -22.60
N ILE A 69 -12.80 35.05 -22.94
CA ILE A 69 -12.37 33.79 -23.59
C ILE A 69 -11.68 34.00 -24.95
N GLU A 70 -11.96 35.12 -25.63
CA GLU A 70 -11.34 35.52 -26.89
C GLU A 70 -9.85 35.87 -26.79
N GLU A 71 -9.34 36.12 -25.57
CA GLU A 71 -7.91 36.32 -25.29
C GLU A 71 -7.14 35.00 -25.32
N ILE A 72 -7.82 33.86 -25.14
CA ILE A 72 -7.21 32.54 -25.17
C ILE A 72 -7.10 32.03 -26.61
N SER A 73 -5.95 31.49 -26.99
CA SER A 73 -5.79 30.88 -28.31
C SER A 73 -6.66 29.63 -28.45
N HIS A 74 -7.46 29.56 -29.52
CA HIS A 74 -8.18 28.35 -29.92
C HIS A 74 -7.30 27.08 -29.98
N GLN A 75 -6.01 27.20 -30.33
CA GLN A 75 -5.07 26.07 -30.33
C GLN A 75 -4.78 25.55 -28.92
N VAL A 76 -4.78 26.43 -27.90
CA VAL A 76 -4.61 26.04 -26.50
C VAL A 76 -5.85 25.30 -26.01
N ILE A 77 -7.05 25.84 -26.30
CA ILE A 77 -8.32 25.17 -26.00
C ILE A 77 -8.35 23.77 -26.61
N ALA A 78 -8.02 23.65 -27.91
CA ALA A 78 -7.98 22.35 -28.59
C ALA A 78 -6.99 21.37 -27.97
N ARG A 79 -5.73 21.82 -27.75
CA ARG A 79 -4.70 21.00 -27.11
C ARG A 79 -5.15 20.46 -25.76
N CYS A 80 -5.75 21.30 -24.91
CA CYS A 80 -6.24 20.88 -23.60
C CYS A 80 -7.41 19.89 -23.71
N THR A 81 -8.34 20.09 -24.66
CA THR A 81 -9.42 19.13 -24.90
C THR A 81 -8.88 17.77 -25.34
N PHE A 82 -7.94 17.73 -26.30
CA PHE A 82 -7.34 16.47 -26.77
C PHE A 82 -6.51 15.78 -25.69
N ALA A 83 -5.74 16.54 -24.91
CA ALA A 83 -5.01 15.98 -23.77
C ALA A 83 -5.96 15.32 -22.76
N GLY A 84 -7.13 15.93 -22.49
CA GLY A 84 -8.17 15.34 -21.65
C GLY A 84 -8.68 14.00 -22.20
N THR A 85 -9.02 13.95 -23.50
CA THR A 85 -9.45 12.72 -24.17
C THR A 85 -8.38 11.64 -24.18
N GLU A 86 -7.12 11.99 -24.45
CA GLU A 86 -6.00 11.05 -24.45
C GLU A 86 -5.76 10.47 -23.04
N ILE A 87 -5.83 11.31 -21.99
CA ILE A 87 -5.76 10.83 -20.60
C ILE A 87 -6.90 9.84 -20.30
N GLU A 88 -8.14 10.12 -20.74
CA GLU A 88 -9.27 9.20 -20.54
C GLU A 88 -9.05 7.86 -21.25
N GLN A 89 -8.55 7.86 -22.49
CA GLN A 89 -8.28 6.63 -23.23
C GLN A 89 -7.18 5.79 -22.57
N LEU A 90 -6.08 6.41 -22.15
CA LEU A 90 -4.99 5.75 -21.43
C LEU A 90 -5.46 5.26 -20.04
N ALA A 91 -6.39 5.97 -19.41
CA ALA A 91 -6.99 5.58 -18.15
C ALA A 91 -7.88 4.33 -18.28
N GLU A 92 -8.66 4.19 -19.36
CA GLU A 92 -9.40 2.96 -19.64
C GLU A 92 -8.45 1.78 -19.91
N ASP A 93 -7.31 2.02 -20.58
CA ASP A 93 -6.28 0.99 -20.78
C ASP A 93 -5.73 0.46 -19.44
N LEU A 94 -5.56 1.35 -18.45
CA LEU A 94 -5.15 0.99 -17.09
C LEU A 94 -6.26 0.24 -16.34
N ILE A 95 -7.52 0.65 -16.49
CA ILE A 95 -8.66 -0.04 -15.87
C ILE A 95 -8.76 -1.49 -16.37
N ASP A 96 -8.53 -1.72 -17.67
CA ASP A 96 -8.48 -3.07 -18.26
C ASP A 96 -7.28 -3.92 -17.80
N MET A 97 -6.29 -3.30 -17.17
CA MET A 97 -5.16 -3.97 -16.50
C MET A 97 -5.44 -4.26 -15.02
N GLY A 98 -6.56 -3.78 -14.48
CA GLY A 98 -6.91 -3.88 -13.06
C GLY A 98 -6.31 -2.77 -12.20
N GLU A 99 -5.72 -1.75 -12.84
CA GLU A 99 -4.93 -0.71 -12.17
C GLU A 99 -5.84 0.39 -11.58
N PRO A 100 -5.81 0.61 -10.26
CA PRO A 100 -6.62 1.63 -9.58
C PRO A 100 -6.35 3.06 -10.08
N ALA A 101 -5.11 3.33 -10.50
CA ALA A 101 -4.71 4.63 -11.02
C ALA A 101 -5.53 5.06 -12.25
N GLY A 102 -6.00 4.11 -13.06
CA GLY A 102 -6.87 4.40 -14.21
C GLY A 102 -8.17 5.08 -13.80
N PHE A 103 -8.79 4.68 -12.69
CA PHE A 103 -10.04 5.32 -12.23
C PHE A 103 -9.84 6.79 -11.85
N GLU A 104 -8.71 7.11 -11.19
CA GLU A 104 -8.37 8.47 -10.81
C GLU A 104 -7.99 9.34 -12.01
N LEU A 105 -7.17 8.80 -12.91
CA LEU A 105 -6.76 9.46 -14.14
C LEU A 105 -7.95 9.75 -15.05
N ARG A 106 -8.95 8.87 -15.09
CA ARG A 106 -10.20 9.13 -15.82
C ARG A 106 -10.96 10.32 -15.27
N ILE A 107 -11.01 10.51 -13.94
CA ILE A 107 -11.61 11.71 -13.34
C ILE A 107 -10.84 12.96 -13.77
N ARG A 108 -9.50 12.91 -13.75
CA ARG A 108 -8.64 14.01 -14.22
C ARG A 108 -8.88 14.33 -15.70
N GLY A 109 -8.85 13.32 -16.56
CA GLY A 109 -9.09 13.45 -18.00
C GLY A 109 -10.45 14.08 -18.29
N LYS A 110 -11.52 13.58 -17.66
CA LYS A 110 -12.87 14.15 -17.77
C LYS A 110 -12.96 15.61 -17.35
N LYS A 111 -12.30 15.96 -16.24
CA LYS A 111 -12.26 17.34 -15.76
C LYS A 111 -11.57 18.26 -16.76
N MET A 112 -10.36 17.86 -17.21
CA MET A 112 -9.59 18.60 -18.21
C MET A 112 -10.37 18.77 -19.51
N TRP A 113 -10.97 17.69 -20.02
CA TRP A 113 -11.81 17.73 -21.21
C TRP A 113 -13.00 18.66 -21.02
N SER A 114 -13.77 18.50 -19.95
CA SER A 114 -14.99 19.28 -19.68
C SER A 114 -14.70 20.78 -19.56
N GLU A 115 -13.69 21.17 -18.79
CA GLU A 115 -13.33 22.58 -18.59
C GLU A 115 -12.81 23.23 -19.89
N ALA A 116 -11.95 22.54 -20.64
CA ALA A 116 -11.48 23.02 -21.93
C ALA A 116 -12.62 23.08 -22.97
N HIS A 117 -13.49 22.06 -23.00
CA HIS A 117 -14.62 21.99 -23.91
C HIS A 117 -15.65 23.10 -23.65
N HIS A 118 -15.94 23.42 -22.38
CA HIS A 118 -16.74 24.58 -22.04
C HIS A 118 -16.08 25.88 -22.53
N GLY A 119 -14.75 25.98 -22.48
CA GLY A 119 -14.02 27.06 -23.13
C GLY A 119 -14.35 27.18 -24.61
N ALA A 120 -14.32 26.08 -25.36
CA ALA A 120 -14.69 26.04 -26.78
C ALA A 120 -16.13 26.51 -27.03
N VAL A 121 -17.11 26.04 -26.24
CA VAL A 121 -18.53 26.44 -26.36
C VAL A 121 -18.72 27.94 -26.16
N PHE A 122 -17.98 28.57 -25.24
CA PHE A 122 -18.03 30.03 -25.09
C PHE A 122 -17.31 30.73 -26.25
N TYR A 123 -16.22 30.15 -26.74
CA TYR A 123 -15.44 30.67 -27.87
C TYR A 123 -16.25 30.68 -29.17
N GLU A 124 -17.15 29.72 -29.40
CA GLU A 124 -18.08 29.67 -30.55
C GLU A 124 -18.89 30.97 -30.74
N ARG A 125 -19.18 31.69 -29.65
CA ARG A 125 -19.96 32.94 -29.67
C ARG A 125 -19.16 34.15 -30.17
N THR A 126 -17.85 34.01 -30.33
CA THR A 126 -16.95 35.08 -30.79
C THR A 126 -16.88 35.12 -32.32
N ALA A 127 -16.49 36.25 -32.89
CA ALA A 127 -16.29 36.37 -34.34
C ALA A 127 -15.22 35.40 -34.87
N ARG A 128 -14.22 35.06 -34.05
CA ARG A 128 -13.18 34.08 -34.40
C ARG A 128 -13.72 32.65 -34.32
N GLY A 129 -14.52 32.33 -33.31
CA GLY A 129 -15.23 31.05 -33.19
C GLY A 129 -16.13 30.76 -34.38
N GLN A 130 -16.94 31.73 -34.81
CA GLN A 130 -17.82 31.59 -36.00
C GLN A 130 -17.03 31.29 -37.29
N LYS A 131 -15.83 31.87 -37.45
CA LYS A 131 -14.95 31.56 -38.59
C LYS A 131 -14.40 30.13 -38.51
N LEU A 132 -14.05 29.67 -37.31
CA LEU A 132 -13.61 28.29 -37.08
C LEU A 132 -14.73 27.28 -37.34
N GLU A 133 -15.95 27.57 -36.87
CA GLU A 133 -17.14 26.72 -37.14
C GLU A 133 -17.37 26.57 -38.65
N ALA A 134 -17.34 27.66 -39.42
CA ALA A 134 -17.51 27.62 -40.87
C ALA A 134 -16.38 26.83 -41.58
N ALA A 135 -15.14 26.95 -41.09
CA ALA A 135 -14.01 26.18 -41.61
C ALA A 135 -14.15 24.69 -41.29
N ALA A 136 -14.57 24.35 -40.08
CA ALA A 136 -14.80 22.97 -39.63
C ALA A 136 -15.91 22.29 -40.43
N PHE A 137 -17.05 22.95 -40.68
CA PHE A 137 -18.09 22.40 -41.56
C PHE A 137 -17.57 22.07 -42.95
N LYS A 138 -16.81 22.99 -43.55
CA LYS A 138 -16.22 22.79 -44.87
C LYS A 138 -15.19 21.66 -44.89
N ALA A 139 -14.41 21.50 -43.83
CA ALA A 139 -13.46 20.38 -43.68
C ALA A 139 -14.20 19.04 -43.55
N LEU A 140 -15.25 19.01 -42.72
CA LEU A 140 -16.09 17.83 -42.54
C LEU A 140 -16.75 17.43 -43.86
N GLU A 141 -17.47 18.32 -44.55
CA GLU A 141 -18.13 18.00 -45.83
C GLU A 141 -17.17 17.44 -46.88
N ARG A 142 -15.96 17.99 -46.98
CA ARG A 142 -14.92 17.52 -47.93
C ARG A 142 -14.36 16.15 -47.56
N GLY A 143 -14.24 15.86 -46.27
CA GLY A 143 -13.65 14.62 -45.76
C GLY A 143 -14.61 13.44 -45.67
N THR A 144 -15.91 13.60 -45.94
CA THR A 144 -16.95 12.58 -45.69
C THR A 144 -16.61 11.21 -46.27
N ARG A 145 -16.30 11.13 -47.58
CA ARG A 145 -15.98 9.85 -48.23
C ARG A 145 -14.73 9.17 -47.67
N ALA A 146 -13.73 9.95 -47.25
CA ALA A 146 -12.52 9.41 -46.64
C ALA A 146 -12.82 8.84 -45.25
N ARG A 147 -13.63 9.54 -44.45
CA ARG A 147 -14.08 9.05 -43.13
C ARG A 147 -14.95 7.80 -43.24
N GLU A 148 -15.89 7.74 -44.18
CA GLU A 148 -16.69 6.54 -44.44
C GLU A 148 -15.81 5.33 -44.77
N LYS A 149 -14.80 5.52 -45.63
CA LYS A 149 -13.85 4.45 -45.97
C LYS A 149 -13.03 3.99 -44.75
N GLU A 150 -12.61 4.92 -43.90
CA GLU A 150 -11.85 4.58 -42.69
C GLU A 150 -12.73 3.84 -41.68
N LEU A 151 -13.97 4.29 -41.46
CA LEU A 151 -14.95 3.60 -40.62
C LEU A 151 -15.25 2.19 -41.14
N GLN A 152 -15.41 2.02 -42.45
CA GLN A 152 -15.58 0.70 -43.07
C GLN A 152 -14.36 -0.20 -42.81
N ARG A 153 -13.14 0.33 -42.95
CA ARG A 153 -11.91 -0.39 -42.63
C ARG A 153 -11.86 -0.83 -41.17
N ILE A 154 -12.23 0.06 -40.23
CA ILE A 154 -12.28 -0.26 -38.79
C ILE A 154 -13.29 -1.38 -38.53
N SER A 155 -14.48 -1.30 -39.12
CA SER A 155 -15.49 -2.37 -39.02
C SER A 155 -14.99 -3.70 -39.61
N GLU A 156 -14.25 -3.68 -40.72
CA GLU A 156 -13.65 -4.89 -41.30
C GLU A 156 -12.60 -5.51 -40.38
N LEU A 157 -11.74 -4.71 -39.75
CA LEU A 157 -10.77 -5.19 -38.75
C LEU A 157 -11.50 -5.85 -37.58
N ALA A 158 -12.51 -5.18 -37.03
CA ALA A 158 -13.32 -5.69 -35.94
C ALA A 158 -14.03 -7.01 -36.30
N SER A 159 -14.64 -7.10 -37.48
CA SER A 159 -15.33 -8.33 -37.94
C SER A 159 -14.39 -9.53 -38.15
N LYS A 160 -13.10 -9.27 -38.38
CA LYS A 160 -12.06 -10.30 -38.51
C LYS A 160 -11.49 -10.74 -37.16
N GLY A 161 -11.94 -10.12 -36.06
CA GLY A 161 -11.42 -10.36 -34.72
C GLY A 161 -10.11 -9.62 -34.41
N ASP A 162 -9.63 -8.73 -35.29
CA ASP A 162 -8.44 -7.91 -35.04
C ASP A 162 -8.84 -6.65 -34.25
N LEU A 163 -9.29 -6.89 -33.01
CA LEU A 163 -9.90 -5.86 -32.16
C LEU A 163 -8.91 -4.78 -31.73
N GLU A 164 -7.65 -5.13 -31.50
CA GLU A 164 -6.60 -4.18 -31.13
C GLU A 164 -6.27 -3.23 -32.30
N ALA A 165 -6.13 -3.76 -33.52
CA ALA A 165 -5.91 -2.92 -34.69
C ALA A 165 -7.14 -2.05 -35.00
N ALA A 166 -8.35 -2.59 -34.82
CA ALA A 166 -9.59 -1.82 -34.96
C ALA A 166 -9.64 -0.65 -33.95
N ALA A 167 -9.30 -0.90 -32.68
CA ALA A 167 -9.25 0.12 -31.64
C ALA A 167 -8.20 1.20 -31.92
N ALA A 168 -6.98 0.81 -32.32
CA ALA A 168 -5.92 1.75 -32.66
C ALA A 168 -6.29 2.63 -33.88
N ALA A 169 -6.88 2.02 -34.92
CA ALA A 169 -7.38 2.76 -36.08
C ALA A 169 -8.55 3.69 -35.72
N TYR A 170 -9.48 3.23 -34.88
CA TYR A 170 -10.58 4.05 -34.38
C TYR A 170 -10.08 5.27 -33.60
N ARG A 171 -9.16 5.09 -32.63
CA ARG A 171 -8.59 6.20 -31.84
C ARG A 171 -7.95 7.26 -32.74
N ALA A 172 -7.14 6.84 -33.71
CA ALA A 172 -6.50 7.75 -34.65
C ALA A 172 -7.48 8.47 -35.60
N ALA A 173 -8.60 7.83 -35.94
CA ALA A 173 -9.66 8.44 -36.75
C ALA A 173 -10.54 9.39 -35.91
N GLU A 174 -10.83 9.03 -34.66
CA GLU A 174 -11.62 9.82 -33.72
C GLU A 174 -10.89 11.12 -33.33
N GLU A 175 -9.58 11.07 -33.08
CA GLU A 175 -8.76 12.26 -32.82
C GLU A 175 -8.89 13.30 -33.95
N LYS A 176 -8.73 12.86 -35.21
CA LYS A 176 -8.89 13.71 -36.40
C LYS A 176 -10.31 14.24 -36.58
N LEU A 177 -11.32 13.48 -36.16
CA LEU A 177 -12.71 13.96 -36.20
C LEU A 177 -12.91 15.09 -35.19
N TRP A 178 -12.35 14.95 -33.99
CA TRP A 178 -12.49 15.93 -32.93
C TRP A 178 -11.75 17.25 -33.20
N ASP A 179 -10.70 17.26 -34.02
CA ASP A 179 -10.08 18.49 -34.58
C ASP A 179 -11.13 19.43 -35.19
N ASP A 180 -12.09 18.88 -35.91
CA ASP A 180 -13.17 19.64 -36.55
C ASP A 180 -14.40 19.79 -35.62
N LEU A 181 -14.82 18.73 -34.93
CA LEU A 181 -16.05 18.76 -34.13
C LEU A 181 -15.97 19.67 -32.91
N LEU A 182 -14.78 19.94 -32.38
CA LEU A 182 -14.58 20.82 -31.23
C LEU A 182 -15.18 22.22 -31.46
N TRP A 183 -15.16 22.70 -32.70
CA TRP A 183 -15.60 24.05 -33.08
C TRP A 183 -17.03 24.12 -33.58
N ILE A 184 -17.74 23.01 -33.57
CA ILE A 184 -19.12 22.92 -34.04
C ILE A 184 -20.04 22.81 -32.84
N HIS A 185 -21.10 23.60 -32.84
CA HIS A 185 -22.11 23.55 -31.78
C HIS A 185 -22.68 22.14 -31.64
N PHE A 186 -22.82 21.64 -30.40
CA PHE A 186 -23.12 20.24 -30.10
C PHE A 186 -24.37 19.70 -30.83
N THR A 187 -25.40 20.52 -31.03
CA THR A 187 -26.64 20.12 -31.75
C THR A 187 -26.44 19.79 -33.23
N LYS A 188 -25.30 20.17 -33.81
CA LYS A 188 -24.97 19.94 -35.23
C LYS A 188 -23.93 18.83 -35.44
N ARG A 189 -23.44 18.20 -34.36
CA ARG A 189 -22.37 17.18 -34.42
C ARG A 189 -22.86 15.80 -34.86
N GLY A 190 -24.13 15.45 -34.58
CA GLY A 190 -24.70 14.11 -34.80
C GLY A 190 -24.38 13.48 -36.16
N PRO A 191 -24.61 14.17 -37.30
CA PRO A 191 -24.33 13.61 -38.63
C PRO A 191 -22.89 13.14 -38.85
N TYR A 192 -21.94 13.64 -38.07
CA TYR A 192 -20.52 13.30 -38.17
C TYR A 192 -20.06 12.37 -37.04
N GLY A 193 -20.63 12.49 -35.84
CA GLY A 193 -20.30 11.69 -34.66
C GLY A 193 -21.00 10.34 -34.61
N ASP A 194 -22.29 10.27 -34.96
CA ASP A 194 -23.11 9.06 -34.86
C ASP A 194 -22.53 7.85 -35.63
N PRO A 195 -21.92 8.02 -36.83
CA PRO A 195 -21.25 6.92 -37.52
C PRO A 195 -20.06 6.35 -36.73
N PHE A 196 -19.28 7.21 -36.06
CA PHE A 196 -18.16 6.79 -35.22
C PHE A 196 -18.67 6.05 -33.99
N GLU A 197 -19.69 6.57 -33.31
CA GLU A 197 -20.29 5.89 -32.15
C GLU A 197 -20.84 4.52 -32.52
N THR A 198 -21.47 4.39 -33.69
CA THR A 198 -21.99 3.11 -34.21
C THR A 198 -20.87 2.09 -34.39
N VAL A 199 -19.76 2.47 -35.02
CA VAL A 199 -18.60 1.59 -35.22
C VAL A 199 -17.93 1.26 -33.88
N ARG A 200 -17.74 2.24 -33.00
CA ARG A 200 -17.17 2.01 -31.66
C ARG A 200 -18.00 0.98 -30.88
N ASN A 201 -19.31 1.19 -30.82
CA ASN A 201 -20.24 0.32 -30.10
C ASN A 201 -20.29 -1.09 -30.68
N SER A 202 -19.90 -1.30 -31.94
CA SER A 202 -19.91 -2.63 -32.56
C SER A 202 -18.78 -3.54 -32.08
N PHE A 203 -17.67 -3.00 -31.54
CA PHE A 203 -16.51 -3.81 -31.15
C PHE A 203 -15.92 -3.49 -29.77
N GLN A 204 -16.14 -2.29 -29.22
CA GLN A 204 -15.48 -1.82 -28.01
C GLN A 204 -15.70 -2.74 -26.80
N ASN A 205 -16.93 -3.25 -26.60
CA ASN A 205 -17.22 -4.16 -25.49
C ASN A 205 -16.42 -5.47 -25.61
N ALA A 206 -16.39 -6.07 -26.80
CA ALA A 206 -15.63 -7.29 -27.05
C ALA A 206 -14.12 -7.06 -26.84
N TRP A 207 -13.61 -5.91 -27.30
CA TRP A 207 -12.22 -5.53 -27.13
C TRP A 207 -11.81 -5.37 -25.66
N HIS A 208 -12.59 -4.61 -24.88
CA HIS A 208 -12.34 -4.49 -23.43
C HIS A 208 -12.47 -5.84 -22.72
N THR A 209 -13.44 -6.68 -23.09
CA THR A 209 -13.58 -8.04 -22.53
C THR A 209 -12.34 -8.89 -22.79
N GLU A 210 -11.81 -8.90 -24.01
CA GLU A 210 -10.60 -9.66 -24.35
C GLU A 210 -9.38 -9.17 -23.56
N ARG A 211 -9.20 -7.85 -23.46
CA ARG A 211 -8.10 -7.25 -22.70
C ARG A 211 -8.19 -7.54 -21.20
N LYS A 212 -9.37 -7.38 -20.61
CA LYS A 212 -9.60 -7.74 -19.20
C LYS A 212 -9.34 -9.22 -18.94
N ALA A 213 -9.76 -10.10 -19.85
CA ALA A 213 -9.51 -11.53 -19.74
C ALA A 213 -8.01 -11.86 -19.81
N ALA A 214 -7.26 -11.23 -20.72
CA ALA A 214 -5.81 -11.39 -20.82
C ALA A 214 -5.08 -10.91 -19.55
N SER A 215 -5.43 -9.73 -19.04
CA SER A 215 -4.91 -9.20 -17.77
C SER A 215 -5.25 -10.12 -16.60
N ALA A 216 -6.50 -10.60 -16.51
CA ALA A 216 -6.94 -11.50 -15.46
C ALA A 216 -6.21 -12.85 -15.50
N ALA A 217 -5.94 -13.40 -16.69
CA ALA A 217 -5.15 -14.63 -16.83
C ALA A 217 -3.73 -14.45 -16.28
N LYS A 218 -3.06 -13.35 -16.62
CA LYS A 218 -1.73 -13.02 -16.10
C LYS A 218 -1.72 -12.85 -14.58
N LEU A 219 -2.69 -12.13 -14.03
CA LEU A 219 -2.81 -11.95 -12.58
C LEU A 219 -3.07 -13.28 -11.85
N LYS A 220 -3.88 -14.18 -12.42
CA LYS A 220 -4.12 -15.53 -11.87
C LYS A 220 -2.86 -16.40 -11.87
N GLU A 221 -2.04 -16.31 -12.92
CA GLU A 221 -0.73 -16.99 -12.97
C GLU A 221 0.19 -16.49 -11.85
N ILE A 222 0.24 -15.18 -11.62
CA ILE A 222 1.03 -14.59 -10.53
C ILE A 222 0.51 -15.06 -9.16
N VAL A 223 -0.80 -15.08 -8.94
CA VAL A 223 -1.41 -15.61 -7.69
C VAL A 223 -1.01 -17.06 -7.47
N ALA A 224 -1.05 -17.90 -8.50
CA ALA A 224 -0.63 -19.30 -8.39
C ALA A 224 0.85 -19.42 -8.00
N SER A 225 1.73 -18.58 -8.56
CA SER A 225 3.17 -18.59 -8.24
C SER A 225 3.51 -18.08 -6.83
N GLN A 226 2.63 -17.26 -6.23
CA GLN A 226 2.84 -16.66 -4.91
C GLN A 226 2.10 -17.41 -3.78
N SER A 227 1.17 -18.28 -4.14
CA SER A 227 0.41 -19.07 -3.17
C SER A 227 1.33 -20.11 -2.52
N PRO A 228 1.54 -20.06 -1.20
CA PRO A 228 2.52 -20.91 -0.55
C PRO A 228 2.00 -22.35 -0.40
N ASP A 229 2.88 -23.34 -0.55
CA ASP A 229 2.57 -24.76 -0.41
C ASP A 229 2.81 -25.23 1.04
N LEU A 230 1.73 -25.36 1.80
CA LEU A 230 1.79 -25.76 3.21
C LEU A 230 2.26 -27.20 3.38
N GLU A 231 1.89 -28.09 2.46
CA GLU A 231 2.20 -29.50 2.60
C GLU A 231 3.68 -29.74 2.29
N ALA A 232 4.20 -29.17 1.20
CA ALA A 232 5.63 -29.23 0.92
C ALA A 232 6.47 -28.66 2.07
N PHE A 233 6.07 -27.50 2.60
CA PHE A 233 6.72 -26.87 3.76
C PHE A 233 6.68 -27.77 5.00
N SER A 234 5.52 -28.38 5.29
CA SER A 234 5.35 -29.25 6.45
C SER A 234 6.17 -30.53 6.32
N THR A 235 6.27 -31.10 5.12
CA THR A 235 7.14 -32.26 4.86
C THR A 235 8.61 -31.91 5.09
N GLU A 236 9.08 -30.76 4.58
CA GLU A 236 10.44 -30.29 4.80
C GLU A 236 10.75 -30.10 6.30
N LEU A 237 9.87 -29.42 7.04
CA LEU A 237 10.03 -29.20 8.48
C LEU A 237 10.01 -30.51 9.27
N THR A 238 9.16 -31.47 8.90
CA THR A 238 9.12 -32.79 9.55
C THR A 238 10.43 -33.55 9.34
N ALA A 239 10.99 -33.52 8.12
CA ALA A 239 12.28 -34.12 7.83
C ALA A 239 13.41 -33.46 8.62
N ALA A 240 13.40 -32.12 8.74
CA ALA A 240 14.37 -31.38 9.54
C ALA A 240 14.29 -31.75 11.03
N ILE A 241 13.08 -31.81 11.62
CA ILE A 241 12.86 -32.25 13.01
C ILE A 241 13.46 -33.64 13.24
N ALA A 242 13.19 -34.59 12.35
CA ALA A 242 13.72 -35.95 12.46
C ALA A 242 15.26 -35.98 12.36
N SER A 243 15.83 -35.25 11.41
CA SER A 243 17.28 -35.19 11.18
C SER A 243 18.03 -34.54 12.36
N ILE A 244 17.49 -33.46 12.93
CA ILE A 244 18.02 -32.82 14.13
C ILE A 244 17.96 -33.77 15.32
N GLY A 245 16.85 -34.48 15.53
CA GLY A 245 16.74 -35.47 16.62
C GLY A 245 17.79 -36.59 16.53
N GLN A 246 18.16 -37.01 15.32
CA GLN A 246 19.16 -38.06 15.11
C GLN A 246 20.60 -37.55 15.15
N THR A 247 20.88 -36.43 14.48
CA THR A 247 22.26 -36.01 14.17
C THR A 247 22.66 -34.67 14.80
N GLY A 248 21.69 -33.87 15.25
CA GLY A 248 21.90 -32.51 15.77
C GLY A 248 21.96 -31.42 14.70
N SER A 249 21.73 -31.78 13.43
CA SER A 249 21.68 -30.86 12.30
C SER A 249 20.71 -31.37 11.25
N CYS A 250 20.28 -30.50 10.35
CA CYS A 250 19.57 -30.85 9.13
C CYS A 250 20.15 -30.11 7.93
N ASP A 251 19.77 -30.51 6.72
CA ASP A 251 20.01 -29.72 5.51
C ASP A 251 18.78 -28.86 5.22
N ILE A 252 18.99 -27.57 5.00
CA ILE A 252 17.95 -26.63 4.55
C ILE A 252 18.52 -25.84 3.38
N ASP A 253 17.89 -26.01 2.22
CA ASP A 253 18.27 -25.40 0.95
C ASP A 253 19.73 -25.69 0.55
N GLY A 254 20.23 -26.91 0.82
CA GLY A 254 21.58 -27.36 0.49
C GLY A 254 22.67 -26.90 1.45
N ALA A 255 22.29 -26.33 2.60
CA ALA A 255 23.22 -25.91 3.64
C ALA A 255 22.88 -26.58 4.98
N PRO A 256 23.90 -27.08 5.73
CA PRO A 256 23.68 -27.60 7.06
C PRO A 256 23.18 -26.50 8.00
N ALA A 257 22.26 -26.84 8.88
CA ALA A 257 21.70 -25.97 9.91
C ALA A 257 21.53 -26.73 11.23
N THR A 258 21.91 -26.10 12.33
CA THR A 258 21.61 -26.55 13.70
C THR A 258 20.13 -26.32 14.02
N GLY A 259 19.61 -26.89 15.11
CA GLY A 259 18.23 -26.66 15.54
C GLY A 259 17.83 -25.18 15.68
N PRO A 260 18.63 -24.32 16.34
CA PRO A 260 18.36 -22.87 16.40
C PRO A 260 18.37 -22.22 15.00
N GLU A 261 19.34 -22.53 14.15
CA GLU A 261 19.41 -21.96 12.79
C GLU A 261 18.24 -22.41 11.92
N ALA A 262 17.85 -23.69 12.02
CA ALA A 262 16.69 -24.25 11.35
C ALA A 262 15.41 -23.54 11.79
N PHE A 263 15.25 -23.28 13.09
CA PHE A 263 14.11 -22.54 13.63
C PHE A 263 13.99 -21.16 12.97
N GLY A 264 15.09 -20.40 12.91
CA GLY A 264 15.12 -19.09 12.26
C GLY A 264 14.79 -19.16 10.76
N LYS A 265 15.38 -20.13 10.03
CA LYS A 265 15.13 -20.32 8.59
C LYS A 265 13.67 -20.69 8.29
N PHE A 266 13.09 -21.64 9.02
CA PHE A 266 11.69 -22.03 8.82
C PHE A 266 10.72 -20.91 9.21
N PHE A 267 11.02 -20.15 10.27
CA PHE A 267 10.21 -18.98 10.61
C PHE A 267 10.27 -17.90 9.52
N ALA A 268 11.45 -17.64 8.95
CA ALA A 268 11.58 -16.70 7.83
C ALA A 268 10.79 -17.16 6.59
N LYS A 269 10.86 -18.46 6.25
CA LYS A 269 10.02 -19.06 5.19
C LYS A 269 8.52 -18.89 5.49
N TRP A 270 8.08 -19.05 6.75
CA TRP A 270 6.70 -18.79 7.17
C TRP A 270 6.29 -17.32 6.99
N GLN A 271 7.13 -16.37 7.38
CA GLN A 271 6.87 -14.94 7.13
C GLN A 271 6.78 -14.62 5.63
N GLN A 272 7.62 -15.23 4.79
CA GLN A 272 7.54 -15.07 3.34
C GLN A 272 6.25 -15.67 2.77
N ALA A 273 5.81 -16.82 3.27
CA ALA A 273 4.53 -17.43 2.88
C ALA A 273 3.35 -16.50 3.22
N GLN A 274 3.34 -15.91 4.42
CA GLN A 274 2.33 -14.92 4.80
C GLN A 274 2.34 -13.71 3.88
N LEU A 275 3.51 -13.18 3.55
CA LEU A 275 3.63 -12.07 2.61
C LEU A 275 3.11 -12.44 1.21
N GLY A 276 3.36 -13.67 0.76
CA GLY A 276 2.77 -14.21 -0.47
C GLY A 276 1.24 -14.15 -0.43
N LEU A 277 0.61 -14.58 0.66
CA LEU A 277 -0.83 -14.47 0.86
C LEU A 277 -1.32 -13.01 0.84
N VAL A 278 -0.59 -12.07 1.48
CA VAL A 278 -0.92 -10.64 1.45
C VAL A 278 -0.88 -10.07 0.03
N ARG A 279 0.13 -10.42 -0.76
CA ARG A 279 0.20 -10.03 -2.17
C ARG A 279 -0.93 -10.64 -2.99
N CYS A 280 -1.25 -11.92 -2.77
CA CYS A 280 -2.41 -12.59 -3.37
C CYS A 280 -3.72 -11.86 -3.03
N GLN A 281 -3.88 -11.34 -1.82
CA GLN A 281 -5.04 -10.52 -1.45
C GLN A 281 -5.08 -9.20 -2.24
N GLY A 282 -3.93 -8.53 -2.40
CA GLY A 282 -3.81 -7.33 -3.24
C GLY A 282 -4.21 -7.60 -4.70
N ILE A 283 -3.72 -8.70 -5.28
CA ILE A 283 -4.04 -9.13 -6.65
C ILE A 283 -5.51 -9.55 -6.78
N TYR A 284 -6.08 -10.18 -5.74
CA TYR A 284 -7.50 -10.56 -5.73
C TYR A 284 -8.41 -9.33 -5.88
N TRP A 285 -8.09 -8.22 -5.21
CA TRP A 285 -8.81 -6.96 -5.41
C TRP A 285 -8.63 -6.39 -6.83
N ALA A 286 -7.48 -6.59 -7.48
CA ALA A 286 -7.30 -6.19 -8.87
C ALA A 286 -8.16 -7.06 -9.81
N LEU A 287 -8.27 -8.35 -9.53
CA LEU A 287 -9.17 -9.26 -10.25
C LEU A 287 -10.65 -8.88 -10.08
N GLN A 288 -11.04 -8.28 -8.94
CA GLN A 288 -12.39 -7.73 -8.75
C GLN A 288 -12.68 -6.54 -9.68
N ASN A 289 -11.69 -5.66 -9.91
CA ASN A 289 -11.80 -4.58 -10.91
C ASN A 289 -12.02 -5.11 -12.34
N LEU A 290 -11.51 -6.30 -12.61
CA LEU A 290 -11.61 -6.97 -13.91
C LEU A 290 -12.85 -7.85 -14.05
N ASP A 291 -13.75 -7.88 -13.06
CA ASP A 291 -14.90 -8.78 -12.99
C ASP A 291 -14.52 -10.28 -13.10
N ALA A 292 -13.27 -10.63 -12.74
CA ALA A 292 -12.72 -11.98 -12.90
C ALA A 292 -12.91 -12.88 -11.67
N VAL A 293 -13.36 -12.30 -10.55
CA VAL A 293 -13.70 -12.92 -9.26
C VAL A 293 -14.86 -12.13 -8.61
N PRO A 294 -15.56 -12.65 -7.58
CA PRO A 294 -16.65 -11.94 -6.90
C PRO A 294 -16.24 -10.56 -6.36
N LYS A 295 -17.07 -9.54 -6.58
CA LYS A 295 -16.83 -8.11 -6.21
C LYS A 295 -16.79 -7.81 -4.72
N GLN A 296 -17.17 -8.78 -3.90
CA GLN A 296 -17.23 -8.66 -2.44
C GLN A 296 -16.40 -9.76 -1.79
N GLY A 297 -15.88 -9.45 -0.60
CA GLY A 297 -15.12 -10.37 0.23
C GLY A 297 -13.64 -10.47 -0.11
N HIS A 298 -12.99 -11.43 0.54
CA HIS A 298 -11.58 -11.76 0.41
C HIS A 298 -11.40 -13.07 -0.36
N GLY A 299 -10.18 -13.30 -0.87
CA GLY A 299 -9.80 -14.64 -1.26
C GLY A 299 -9.74 -15.58 -0.05
N PRO A 300 -9.42 -16.87 -0.24
CA PRO A 300 -9.34 -17.85 0.86
C PRO A 300 -8.16 -17.59 1.82
N TRP A 301 -7.40 -16.52 1.61
CA TRP A 301 -6.11 -16.25 2.22
C TRP A 301 -6.14 -16.06 3.74
N THR A 302 -7.20 -15.47 4.29
CA THR A 302 -7.34 -15.33 5.75
C THR A 302 -7.46 -16.69 6.42
N GLN A 303 -8.25 -17.60 5.84
CA GLN A 303 -8.38 -18.96 6.33
C GLN A 303 -7.05 -19.72 6.15
N THR A 304 -6.43 -19.62 4.98
CA THR A 304 -5.12 -20.24 4.71
C THR A 304 -4.06 -19.74 5.71
N ALA A 305 -3.98 -18.43 5.97
CA ALA A 305 -3.05 -17.86 6.95
C ALA A 305 -3.28 -18.41 8.37
N ALA A 306 -4.54 -18.58 8.78
CA ALA A 306 -4.89 -19.16 10.07
C ALA A 306 -4.51 -20.65 10.18
N GLU A 307 -4.73 -21.42 9.10
CA GLU A 307 -4.33 -22.83 9.00
C GLU A 307 -2.80 -22.99 9.11
N TRP A 308 -2.05 -22.19 8.33
CA TRP A 308 -0.58 -22.12 8.41
C TRP A 308 -0.13 -21.81 9.83
N ASN A 309 -0.69 -20.77 10.44
CA ASN A 309 -0.30 -20.35 11.79
C ASN A 309 -0.57 -21.42 12.85
N THR A 310 -1.71 -22.10 12.77
CA THR A 310 -2.03 -23.20 13.68
C THR A 310 -1.04 -24.36 13.52
N LYS A 311 -0.75 -24.77 12.27
CA LYS A 311 0.17 -25.88 11.97
C LYS A 311 1.60 -25.55 12.41
N LEU A 312 2.09 -24.35 12.12
CA LEU A 312 3.49 -23.99 12.41
C LEU A 312 3.76 -23.65 13.87
N LEU A 313 2.78 -23.09 14.60
CA LEU A 313 2.88 -22.97 16.05
C LEU A 313 2.95 -24.33 16.75
N ALA A 314 2.43 -25.40 16.15
CA ALA A 314 2.56 -26.76 16.66
C ALA A 314 3.90 -27.43 16.26
N MET A 315 4.36 -27.21 15.02
CA MET A 315 5.54 -27.90 14.47
C MET A 315 6.87 -27.23 14.81
N LEU A 316 7.00 -25.91 14.74
CA LEU A 316 8.27 -25.22 15.01
C LEU A 316 8.87 -25.54 16.38
N PRO A 317 8.09 -25.57 17.49
CA PRO A 317 8.64 -25.92 18.79
C PRO A 317 9.18 -27.36 18.87
N GLN A 318 8.79 -28.26 17.95
CA GLN A 318 9.32 -29.63 17.91
C GLN A 318 10.81 -29.68 17.53
N LEU A 319 11.35 -28.64 16.89
CA LEU A 319 12.80 -28.54 16.67
C LEU A 319 13.55 -28.48 18.00
N ILE A 320 13.02 -27.74 18.98
CA ILE A 320 13.58 -27.62 20.33
C ILE A 320 13.44 -28.96 21.07
N VAL A 321 12.31 -29.66 20.91
CA VAL A 321 12.09 -31.00 21.50
C VAL A 321 13.08 -32.00 20.93
N ALA A 322 13.33 -31.96 19.61
CA ALA A 322 14.30 -32.83 18.95
C ALA A 322 15.72 -32.62 19.52
N ASP A 323 16.17 -31.36 19.65
CA ASP A 323 17.45 -31.05 20.29
C ASP A 323 17.46 -31.44 21.79
N ALA A 324 16.38 -31.22 22.52
CA ALA A 324 16.26 -31.60 23.93
C ALA A 324 16.41 -33.11 24.14
N SER A 325 15.97 -33.94 23.18
CA SER A 325 16.07 -35.40 23.27
C SER A 325 17.50 -35.95 23.23
N ARG A 326 18.44 -35.16 22.66
CA ARG A 326 19.85 -35.54 22.50
C ARG A 326 20.82 -34.69 23.32
N ALA A 327 20.37 -33.54 23.80
CA ALA A 327 21.20 -32.60 24.55
C ALA A 327 21.76 -33.26 25.81
N THR A 328 23.07 -33.19 25.98
CA THR A 328 23.73 -33.58 27.22
C THR A 328 23.63 -32.45 28.24
N ALA A 329 23.86 -32.75 29.52
CA ALA A 329 23.92 -31.73 30.56
C ALA A 329 24.93 -30.61 30.24
N ALA A 330 26.02 -30.92 29.54
CA ALA A 330 27.07 -29.96 29.18
C ALA A 330 26.61 -28.98 28.08
N ASP A 331 25.79 -29.43 27.13
CA ASP A 331 25.42 -28.65 25.94
C ASP A 331 24.08 -27.91 26.11
N ALA A 332 23.20 -28.40 26.99
CA ALA A 332 21.82 -27.93 27.12
C ALA A 332 21.72 -26.42 27.41
N ALA A 333 22.57 -25.89 28.31
CA ALA A 333 22.57 -24.47 28.64
C ALA A 333 22.98 -23.59 27.44
N GLY A 334 23.99 -24.02 26.67
CA GLY A 334 24.43 -23.32 25.46
C GLY A 334 23.39 -23.37 24.34
N LEU A 335 22.74 -24.52 24.14
CA LEU A 335 21.62 -24.65 23.19
C LEU A 335 20.43 -23.78 23.59
N TYR A 336 20.07 -23.75 24.87
CA TYR A 336 19.00 -22.91 25.40
C TYR A 336 19.24 -21.44 25.07
N MET A 337 20.45 -20.93 25.36
CA MET A 337 20.79 -19.53 25.06
C MET A 337 20.73 -19.23 23.56
N ARG A 338 21.25 -20.11 22.70
CA ARG A 338 21.15 -19.93 21.24
C ARG A 338 19.70 -19.90 20.74
N TYR A 339 18.80 -20.69 21.35
CA TYR A 339 17.38 -20.61 21.03
C TYR A 339 16.76 -19.30 21.51
N LEU A 340 17.15 -18.76 22.67
CA LEU A 340 16.68 -17.44 23.11
C LEU A 340 17.09 -16.36 22.10
N ASP A 341 18.34 -16.37 21.66
CA ASP A 341 18.89 -15.40 20.69
C ASP A 341 18.14 -15.43 19.35
N VAL A 342 17.72 -16.63 18.90
CA VAL A 342 16.96 -16.77 17.65
C VAL A 342 15.48 -16.43 17.85
N ILE A 343 14.84 -16.86 18.93
CA ILE A 343 13.38 -16.76 19.10
C ILE A 343 12.96 -15.35 19.53
N ALA A 344 13.75 -14.69 20.39
CA ALA A 344 13.43 -13.36 20.90
C ALA A 344 13.07 -12.34 19.79
N PRO A 345 13.88 -12.17 18.73
CA PRO A 345 13.56 -11.25 17.64
C PRO A 345 12.36 -11.68 16.78
N LEU A 346 12.01 -12.97 16.78
CA LEU A 346 10.93 -13.51 15.95
C LEU A 346 9.57 -13.46 16.65
N ALA A 347 9.54 -13.55 17.98
CA ALA A 347 8.30 -13.70 18.75
C ALA A 347 7.33 -12.52 18.58
N ARG A 348 7.84 -11.29 18.41
CA ARG A 348 7.03 -10.08 18.15
C ARG A 348 6.36 -10.08 16.77
N SER A 349 6.87 -10.89 15.84
CA SER A 349 6.25 -11.08 14.52
C SER A 349 5.01 -11.98 14.58
N THR A 350 4.57 -12.44 15.77
CA THR A 350 3.34 -13.23 15.96
C THR A 350 2.36 -12.49 16.86
N GLN A 351 1.06 -12.60 16.55
CA GLN A 351 0.03 -11.98 17.37
C GLN A 351 0.00 -12.55 18.80
N SER A 352 -0.31 -11.68 19.76
CA SER A 352 -0.61 -12.08 21.15
C SER A 352 0.47 -12.91 21.82
N ALA A 353 1.75 -12.76 21.45
CA ALA A 353 2.87 -13.57 21.95
C ALA A 353 2.65 -15.10 21.81
N ALA A 354 1.94 -15.52 20.75
CA ALA A 354 1.60 -16.93 20.54
C ALA A 354 2.83 -17.83 20.39
N LEU A 355 3.86 -17.37 19.65
CA LEU A 355 5.10 -18.13 19.51
C LEU A 355 5.80 -18.34 20.85
N ALA A 356 5.95 -17.27 21.64
CA ALA A 356 6.60 -17.32 22.95
C ALA A 356 5.92 -18.34 23.87
N ARG A 357 4.58 -18.39 23.89
CA ARG A 357 3.84 -19.41 24.64
C ARG A 357 4.08 -20.83 24.11
N ALA A 358 4.14 -21.01 22.79
CA ALA A 358 4.31 -22.33 22.18
C ALA A 358 5.70 -22.94 22.42
N VAL A 359 6.74 -22.10 22.47
CA VAL A 359 8.14 -22.54 22.67
C VAL A 359 8.56 -22.63 24.14
N GLN A 360 7.85 -21.98 25.06
CA GLN A 360 8.21 -21.98 26.49
C GLN A 360 8.33 -23.40 27.08
N PRO A 361 7.37 -24.34 26.86
CA PRO A 361 7.50 -25.68 27.42
C PRO A 361 8.66 -26.50 26.83
N PRO A 362 8.90 -26.51 25.50
CA PRO A 362 10.10 -27.16 24.95
C PRO A 362 11.43 -26.56 25.44
N LEU A 363 11.50 -25.23 25.61
CA LEU A 363 12.67 -24.57 26.19
C LEU A 363 12.93 -25.04 27.64
N ALA A 364 11.88 -25.17 28.45
CA ALA A 364 12.00 -25.73 29.80
C ALA A 364 12.40 -27.22 29.76
N GLN A 365 11.90 -28.00 28.80
CA GLN A 365 12.30 -29.40 28.62
C GLN A 365 13.79 -29.53 28.31
N LEU A 366 14.34 -28.66 27.45
CA LEU A 366 15.77 -28.66 27.11
C LEU A 366 16.66 -28.53 28.35
N LEU A 367 16.28 -27.66 29.30
CA LEU A 367 17.03 -27.42 30.53
C LEU A 367 16.91 -28.54 31.58
N LYS A 368 15.94 -29.46 31.48
CA LYS A 368 15.81 -30.57 32.44
C LYS A 368 17.04 -31.48 32.52
N SER A 369 17.81 -31.56 31.44
CA SER A 369 19.08 -32.29 31.40
C SER A 369 20.21 -31.60 32.18
N ASN A 370 20.04 -30.32 32.55
CA ASN A 370 20.98 -29.51 33.34
C ASN A 370 20.25 -28.79 34.50
N PRO A 371 20.10 -29.44 35.68
CA PRO A 371 19.39 -28.86 36.82
C PRO A 371 19.98 -27.56 37.37
N GLN A 372 21.29 -27.34 37.21
CA GLN A 372 21.94 -26.12 37.67
C GLN A 372 21.54 -24.91 36.81
N ALA A 373 21.52 -25.09 35.49
CA ALA A 373 21.07 -24.07 34.55
C ALA A 373 19.56 -23.79 34.73
N ASP A 374 18.74 -24.83 34.90
CA ASP A 374 17.31 -24.70 35.18
C ASP A 374 17.03 -23.86 36.45
N ALA A 375 17.71 -24.19 37.55
CA ALA A 375 17.59 -23.43 38.80
C ALA A 375 18.15 -21.99 38.69
N LEU A 376 19.10 -21.73 37.79
CA LEU A 376 19.57 -20.37 37.52
C LEU A 376 18.50 -19.56 36.75
N VAL A 377 17.90 -20.16 35.73
CA VAL A 377 16.83 -19.54 34.93
C VAL A 377 15.60 -19.25 35.79
N ASP A 378 15.17 -20.18 36.65
CA ASP A 378 14.04 -19.95 37.59
C ASP A 378 14.33 -18.81 38.57
N ARG A 379 15.54 -18.74 39.15
CA ARG A 379 15.94 -17.63 40.04
C ARG A 379 15.94 -16.30 39.30
N TYR A 380 16.48 -16.25 38.08
CA TYR A 380 16.47 -15.05 37.26
C TYR A 380 15.04 -14.63 36.90
N TRP A 381 14.17 -15.57 36.53
CA TRP A 381 12.76 -15.30 36.26
C TRP A 381 12.07 -14.65 37.47
N ARG A 382 12.22 -15.23 38.67
CA ARG A 382 11.65 -14.65 39.90
C ARG A 382 12.19 -13.25 40.22
N ALA A 383 13.44 -12.97 39.85
CA ALA A 383 14.04 -11.66 40.07
C ALA A 383 13.55 -10.59 39.08
N THR A 384 13.08 -10.97 37.89
CA THR A 384 12.79 -10.04 36.79
C THR A 384 11.33 -9.98 36.35
N ASP A 385 10.53 -11.01 36.58
CA ASP A 385 9.17 -11.14 36.01
C ASP A 385 8.17 -10.12 36.59
N ASP A 386 8.15 -9.96 37.92
CA ASP A 386 7.31 -8.98 38.60
C ASP A 386 7.69 -7.56 38.19
N LEU A 387 9.00 -7.29 38.04
CA LEU A 387 9.51 -6.01 37.59
C LEU A 387 9.06 -5.70 36.16
N LEU A 388 9.22 -6.63 35.22
CA LEU A 388 8.72 -6.47 33.85
C LEU A 388 7.21 -6.26 33.81
N THR A 389 6.47 -6.98 34.65
CA THR A 389 5.01 -6.82 34.77
C THR A 389 4.64 -5.44 35.29
N TRP A 390 5.32 -4.95 36.32
CA TRP A 390 5.13 -3.60 36.84
C TRP A 390 5.48 -2.53 35.81
N ARG A 391 6.64 -2.65 35.14
CA ARG A 391 7.08 -1.73 34.09
C ARG A 391 6.08 -1.65 32.95
N GLY A 392 5.53 -2.78 32.51
CA GLY A 392 4.52 -2.81 31.46
C GLY A 392 3.22 -2.13 31.85
N ARG A 393 2.76 -2.35 33.10
CA ARG A 393 1.58 -1.63 33.63
C ARG A 393 1.82 -0.13 33.73
N LEU A 394 3.00 0.28 34.20
CA LEU A 394 3.37 1.68 34.31
C LEU A 394 3.42 2.36 32.94
N ALA A 395 4.09 1.74 31.96
CA ALA A 395 4.16 2.25 30.59
C ALA A 395 2.78 2.41 29.96
N ALA A 396 1.90 1.43 30.14
CA ALA A 396 0.52 1.50 29.65
C ALA A 396 -0.28 2.64 30.33
N ALA A 397 -0.10 2.84 31.63
CA ALA A 397 -0.76 3.93 32.36
C ALA A 397 -0.28 5.32 31.91
N GLN A 398 1.05 5.49 31.73
CA GLN A 398 1.64 6.73 31.23
C GLN A 398 1.18 7.04 29.80
N ALA A 399 1.15 6.05 28.91
CA ALA A 399 0.66 6.24 27.55
C ALA A 399 -0.82 6.64 27.54
N LYS A 400 -1.65 6.05 28.40
CA LYS A 400 -3.07 6.40 28.53
C LYS A 400 -3.30 7.85 28.97
N GLU A 401 -2.42 8.40 29.78
CA GLU A 401 -2.49 9.82 30.16
C GLU A 401 -2.22 10.73 28.95
N LEU A 402 -1.22 10.36 28.13
CA LEU A 402 -0.85 11.08 26.91
C LEU A 402 -1.92 10.98 25.82
N ASP A 403 -2.66 9.87 25.74
CA ASP A 403 -3.71 9.63 24.73
C ASP A 403 -4.75 10.76 24.64
N SER A 404 -5.05 11.41 25.77
CA SER A 404 -6.01 12.52 25.83
C SER A 404 -5.66 13.69 24.90
N SER A 405 -4.37 13.87 24.58
CA SER A 405 -3.86 14.96 23.75
C SER A 405 -3.58 14.54 22.30
N PHE A 406 -3.68 13.24 21.97
CA PHE A 406 -3.33 12.69 20.67
C PHE A 406 -4.47 11.79 20.15
N PRO A 407 -5.43 12.34 19.40
CA PRO A 407 -6.50 11.54 18.81
C PRO A 407 -5.96 10.48 17.84
N ALA A 408 -6.72 9.39 17.67
CA ALA A 408 -6.33 8.32 16.76
C ALA A 408 -6.22 8.82 15.31
N LEU A 409 -5.16 8.43 14.60
CA LEU A 409 -4.88 8.85 13.23
C LEU A 409 -6.07 8.66 12.27
N ALA A 410 -6.72 7.50 12.32
CA ALA A 410 -7.88 7.18 11.48
C ALA A 410 -9.06 8.13 11.73
N SER A 411 -9.28 8.53 12.98
CA SER A 411 -10.37 9.45 13.35
C SER A 411 -10.12 10.85 12.79
N VAL A 412 -8.90 11.37 12.95
CA VAL A 412 -8.50 12.68 12.41
C VAL A 412 -8.57 12.69 10.88
N PHE A 413 -8.12 11.62 10.24
CA PHE A 413 -8.24 11.42 8.79
C PHE A 413 -9.69 11.46 8.32
N ALA A 414 -10.58 10.69 8.95
CA ALA A 414 -11.98 10.60 8.59
C ALA A 414 -12.69 11.96 8.73
N GLN A 415 -12.45 12.66 9.84
CA GLN A 415 -13.02 13.98 10.10
C GLN A 415 -12.56 15.02 9.06
N ALA A 416 -11.28 15.03 8.71
CA ALA A 416 -10.74 15.99 7.75
C ALA A 416 -11.23 15.77 6.30
N ASN A 417 -11.58 14.52 5.96
CA ASN A 417 -12.03 14.12 4.62
C ASN A 417 -13.55 13.92 4.49
N GLN A 418 -14.30 14.37 5.48
CA GLN A 418 -15.76 14.34 5.43
C GLN A 418 -16.29 15.36 4.41
N SER A 419 -17.25 14.92 3.59
CA SER A 419 -17.91 15.79 2.61
C SER A 419 -18.71 16.90 3.29
N SER A 420 -18.68 18.11 2.73
CA SER A 420 -19.49 19.28 3.09
C SER A 420 -20.24 19.82 1.86
N ASP A 421 -20.93 20.95 1.98
CA ASP A 421 -21.70 21.53 0.86
C ASP A 421 -20.81 21.82 -0.37
N ASP A 422 -19.60 22.36 -0.13
CA ASP A 422 -18.66 22.75 -1.19
C ASP A 422 -17.48 21.78 -1.38
N TYR A 423 -17.50 20.60 -0.74
CA TYR A 423 -16.38 19.65 -0.78
C TYR A 423 -16.88 18.21 -0.76
N GLN A 424 -16.51 17.43 -1.78
CA GLN A 424 -16.99 16.05 -1.89
C GLN A 424 -16.26 15.06 -0.97
N GLY A 425 -15.00 15.33 -0.59
CA GLY A 425 -14.23 14.47 0.31
C GLY A 425 -14.06 13.01 -0.12
N LEU A 426 -13.58 12.19 0.82
CA LEU A 426 -13.54 10.72 0.68
C LEU A 426 -14.71 10.05 1.39
N PHE A 427 -15.25 10.69 2.44
CA PHE A 427 -16.33 10.15 3.27
C PHE A 427 -17.60 10.94 3.07
N ALA A 428 -18.73 10.24 2.93
CA ALA A 428 -20.04 10.88 2.83
C ALA A 428 -20.43 11.62 4.14
N LYS A 429 -21.41 12.52 4.05
CA LYS A 429 -21.98 13.22 5.21
C LYS A 429 -22.54 12.21 6.23
N PRO A 430 -22.46 12.51 7.54
CA PRO A 430 -22.94 11.60 8.57
C PRO A 430 -24.47 11.49 8.47
N GLY A 431 -24.97 10.31 8.06
CA GLY A 431 -26.41 10.06 7.86
C GLY A 431 -26.71 8.96 6.82
N SER A 432 -25.79 8.70 5.91
CA SER A 432 -25.81 7.56 4.99
C SER A 432 -24.45 6.87 5.01
N ARG A 433 -24.38 5.55 5.28
CA ARG A 433 -23.12 4.80 5.13
C ARG A 433 -22.59 5.01 3.70
N PRO A 434 -21.27 5.24 3.51
CA PRO A 434 -20.24 4.29 3.95
C PRO A 434 -19.06 4.88 4.76
N THR A 435 -18.48 4.00 5.59
CA THR A 435 -17.19 4.17 6.30
C THR A 435 -15.98 3.97 5.38
N THR A 436 -16.21 3.61 4.12
CA THR A 436 -15.16 3.36 3.14
C THR A 436 -14.78 4.66 2.42
N PRO A 437 -13.49 5.03 2.33
CA PRO A 437 -13.06 6.17 1.56
C PRO A 437 -13.24 5.91 0.06
N THR A 438 -14.02 6.76 -0.59
CA THR A 438 -14.25 6.72 -2.04
C THR A 438 -13.69 7.98 -2.68
N LEU A 439 -12.85 7.83 -3.70
CA LEU A 439 -12.40 8.99 -4.47
C LEU A 439 -13.52 9.50 -5.39
N ARG A 440 -14.06 10.67 -5.11
CA ARG A 440 -15.20 11.25 -5.87
C ARG A 440 -14.80 12.43 -6.76
N ILE A 441 -13.65 13.03 -6.46
CA ILE A 441 -13.04 14.16 -7.15
C ILE A 441 -11.59 13.86 -7.47
N SER A 442 -10.98 14.65 -8.36
CA SER A 442 -9.56 14.49 -8.70
C SER A 442 -8.67 14.61 -7.46
N SER A 443 -7.60 13.82 -7.38
CA SER A 443 -6.74 13.85 -6.19
C SER A 443 -6.09 15.21 -5.88
N PRO A 444 -5.75 16.10 -6.84
CA PRO A 444 -5.28 17.44 -6.50
C PRO A 444 -6.35 18.26 -5.76
N GLU A 445 -7.60 18.20 -6.24
CA GLU A 445 -8.74 18.89 -5.63
C GLU A 445 -9.11 18.30 -4.27
N LEU A 446 -9.03 16.97 -4.15
CA LEU A 446 -9.23 16.28 -2.88
C LEU A 446 -8.30 16.83 -1.80
N LEU A 447 -7.02 17.08 -2.12
CA LEU A 447 -6.01 17.44 -1.13
C LEU A 447 -6.07 18.91 -0.67
N VAL A 448 -6.78 19.80 -1.39
CA VAL A 448 -6.85 21.24 -1.08
C VAL A 448 -7.44 21.51 0.31
N VAL A 449 -8.52 20.83 0.68
CA VAL A 449 -9.25 21.04 1.94
C VAL A 449 -8.63 20.29 3.15
N PRO A 450 -8.30 18.98 3.05
CA PRO A 450 -7.81 18.22 4.18
C PRO A 450 -6.34 18.52 4.49
N ALA A 451 -5.49 18.85 3.50
CA ALA A 451 -4.06 19.04 3.77
C ALA A 451 -3.78 20.15 4.80
N PRO A 452 -4.37 21.35 4.73
CA PRO A 452 -4.17 22.38 5.75
C PRO A 452 -4.73 22.02 7.13
N LYS A 453 -5.73 21.13 7.21
CA LYS A 453 -6.33 20.66 8.47
C LYS A 453 -5.49 19.55 9.12
N LEU A 454 -4.84 18.73 8.30
CA LEU A 454 -4.09 17.55 8.72
C LEU A 454 -2.63 17.86 9.00
N LEU A 455 -1.99 18.71 8.20
CA LEU A 455 -0.62 19.13 8.45
C LEU A 455 -0.55 19.83 9.82
N GLU A 456 0.45 19.46 10.61
CA GLU A 456 0.64 19.93 11.98
C GLU A 456 -0.40 19.45 13.01
N ALA A 457 -1.36 18.61 12.63
CA ALA A 457 -2.29 18.00 13.57
C ALA A 457 -1.58 16.95 14.45
N GLN A 458 -1.95 16.90 15.73
CA GLN A 458 -1.49 15.88 16.67
C GLN A 458 -2.28 14.59 16.47
N VAL A 459 -1.58 13.47 16.41
CA VAL A 459 -2.15 12.14 16.16
C VAL A 459 -1.42 11.05 16.93
N ARG A 460 -2.14 9.96 17.18
CA ARG A 460 -1.58 8.70 17.67
C ARG A 460 -1.59 7.65 16.57
N ALA A 461 -0.48 6.93 16.45
CA ALA A 461 -0.37 5.71 15.64
C ALA A 461 0.09 4.53 16.53
N ASN A 462 -0.32 3.31 16.17
CA ASN A 462 -0.09 2.10 16.95
C ASN A 462 0.62 1.02 16.11
N ASP A 463 1.20 0.04 16.81
CA ASP A 463 1.85 -1.15 16.23
C ASP A 463 2.94 -0.77 15.23
N LEU A 464 3.99 -0.12 15.72
CA LEU A 464 5.10 0.36 14.90
C LEU A 464 6.15 -0.74 14.78
N THR A 465 6.46 -1.11 13.54
CA THR A 465 7.49 -2.10 13.24
C THR A 465 8.53 -1.51 12.31
N ARG A 466 9.80 -1.83 12.55
CA ARG A 466 10.90 -1.46 11.66
C ARG A 466 11.04 -2.45 10.52
N ILE A 467 11.20 -1.97 9.28
CA ILE A 467 11.58 -2.84 8.17
C ILE A 467 13.06 -3.24 8.32
N PRO A 468 13.41 -4.55 8.34
CA PRO A 468 14.79 -5.03 8.42
C PRO A 468 15.68 -4.48 7.30
N GLY A 469 16.97 -4.30 7.59
CA GLY A 469 17.96 -3.81 6.61
C GLY A 469 18.22 -2.30 6.64
N GLY A 470 17.93 -1.62 7.76
CA GLY A 470 18.33 -0.23 7.97
C GLY A 470 17.39 0.82 7.37
N GLY A 471 16.10 0.49 7.26
CA GLY A 471 15.08 1.45 6.82
C GLY A 471 15.10 2.74 7.66
N ARG A 472 14.91 3.88 6.99
CA ARG A 472 14.83 5.21 7.64
C ARG A 472 13.54 5.42 8.44
N PHE A 473 12.57 4.54 8.28
CA PHE A 473 11.24 4.67 8.84
C PHE A 473 10.78 3.39 9.53
N LEU A 474 10.02 3.57 10.61
CA LEU A 474 9.08 2.61 11.17
C LEU A 474 7.74 2.79 10.47
N LEU A 475 6.96 1.71 10.39
CA LEU A 475 5.62 1.74 9.84
C LEU A 475 4.61 1.34 10.91
N SER A 476 3.53 2.09 11.04
CA SER A 476 2.40 1.67 11.86
C SER A 476 1.63 0.54 11.22
N GLY A 477 0.89 -0.20 12.04
CA GLY A 477 -0.10 -1.15 11.55
C GLY A 477 -1.09 -0.47 10.61
N TYR A 478 -1.43 -1.16 9.52
CA TYR A 478 -2.47 -0.75 8.60
C TYR A 478 -3.86 -1.02 9.21
N ARG A 479 -4.65 0.03 9.42
CA ARG A 479 -6.03 -0.06 9.92
C ARG A 479 -6.86 1.08 9.35
N ASP A 480 -8.14 0.83 9.09
CA ASP A 480 -9.11 1.86 8.68
C ASP A 480 -8.60 2.74 7.52
N ARG A 481 -7.93 2.12 6.54
CA ARG A 481 -7.37 2.78 5.35
C ARG A 481 -6.28 3.81 5.64
N VAL A 482 -5.63 3.72 6.80
CA VAL A 482 -4.50 4.58 7.14
C VAL A 482 -3.30 3.80 7.67
N PHE A 483 -2.12 4.37 7.47
CA PHE A 483 -0.91 3.99 8.19
C PHE A 483 0.04 5.20 8.27
N ALA A 484 1.01 5.12 9.17
CA ALA A 484 2.01 6.15 9.38
C ALA A 484 3.42 5.64 9.06
N ASN A 485 4.22 6.48 8.39
CA ASN A 485 5.67 6.43 8.42
C ASN A 485 6.17 7.28 9.60
N VAL A 486 7.06 6.73 10.40
CA VAL A 486 7.68 7.43 11.53
C VAL A 486 9.19 7.32 11.39
N PRO A 487 9.99 8.39 11.60
CA PRO A 487 11.45 8.27 11.57
C PRO A 487 11.95 7.17 12.50
N ALA A 488 12.85 6.32 12.02
CA ALA A 488 13.42 5.22 12.82
C ALA A 488 14.57 5.68 13.74
N ALA A 489 15.17 6.84 13.46
CA ALA A 489 16.21 7.44 14.30
C ALA A 489 15.56 8.13 15.50
N LEU A 490 15.30 7.34 16.53
CA LEU A 490 14.70 7.77 17.79
C LEU A 490 15.71 7.50 18.90
N ASP A 491 16.06 8.53 19.67
CA ASP A 491 16.93 8.35 20.82
C ASP A 491 16.08 8.18 22.08
N TYR A 492 16.09 6.97 22.62
CA TYR A 492 15.59 6.63 23.94
C TYR A 492 16.57 5.66 24.62
N SER A 493 17.86 5.83 24.32
CA SER A 493 18.97 5.06 24.91
C SER A 493 18.93 5.01 26.45
N PRO A 494 18.56 6.10 27.16
CA PRO A 494 18.43 6.05 28.62
C PRO A 494 17.38 5.03 29.10
N GLN A 495 16.26 4.89 28.38
CA GLN A 495 15.20 3.96 28.73
C GLN A 495 15.63 2.51 28.46
N ILE A 496 16.38 2.27 27.39
CA ILE A 496 16.99 0.95 27.12
C ILE A 496 17.99 0.61 28.22
N ALA A 497 18.90 1.53 28.57
CA ALA A 497 19.89 1.31 29.63
C ALA A 497 19.24 1.02 30.99
N ALA A 498 18.17 1.75 31.33
CA ALA A 498 17.40 1.47 32.54
C ALA A 498 16.74 0.08 32.51
N LEU A 499 16.16 -0.33 31.37
CA LEU A 499 15.59 -1.67 31.21
C LEU A 499 16.67 -2.77 31.31
N THR A 500 17.82 -2.58 30.69
CA THR A 500 18.97 -3.51 30.77
C THR A 500 19.46 -3.68 32.20
N SER A 501 19.60 -2.57 32.93
CA SER A 501 19.99 -2.58 34.34
C SER A 501 18.97 -3.30 35.22
N ASP A 502 17.69 -3.01 35.03
CA ASP A 502 16.58 -3.65 35.74
C ASP A 502 16.51 -5.17 35.49
N LEU A 503 16.91 -5.59 34.29
CA LEU A 503 17.00 -7.00 33.92
C LEU A 503 18.30 -7.67 34.35
N LEU A 504 19.18 -6.96 35.07
CA LEU A 504 20.46 -7.49 35.55
C LEU A 504 21.36 -8.00 34.41
N VAL A 505 21.21 -7.44 33.21
CA VAL A 505 21.98 -7.83 32.03
C VAL A 505 23.28 -7.04 31.98
N THR A 506 24.39 -7.74 31.76
CA THR A 506 25.75 -7.19 31.63
C THR A 506 26.44 -7.85 30.44
N GLU A 507 27.62 -7.36 30.05
CA GLU A 507 28.41 -7.98 28.98
C GLU A 507 28.71 -9.47 29.24
N SER A 508 28.86 -9.87 30.51
CA SER A 508 29.12 -11.24 30.93
C SER A 508 27.87 -12.04 31.30
N GLN A 509 26.70 -11.39 31.38
CA GLN A 509 25.45 -12.02 31.80
C GLN A 509 24.31 -11.59 30.87
N PRO A 510 24.02 -12.39 29.82
CA PRO A 510 22.89 -12.13 28.92
C PRO A 510 21.54 -12.39 29.61
N PRO A 511 20.42 -11.94 29.03
CA PRO A 511 19.09 -12.27 29.55
C PRO A 511 18.85 -13.79 29.54
N LEU A 512 18.47 -14.36 30.68
CA LEU A 512 18.33 -15.81 30.85
C LEU A 512 16.91 -16.34 30.61
N THR A 513 15.94 -15.47 30.31
CA THR A 513 14.57 -15.89 30.00
C THR A 513 14.13 -15.31 28.67
N LEU A 514 13.24 -16.04 27.97
CA LEU A 514 12.68 -15.58 26.71
C LEU A 514 11.98 -14.21 26.85
N ARG A 515 11.24 -13.98 27.93
CA ARG A 515 10.56 -12.70 28.18
C ARG A 515 11.55 -11.53 28.31
N ALA A 516 12.65 -11.72 29.03
CA ALA A 516 13.69 -10.69 29.17
C ALA A 516 14.45 -10.47 27.86
N ALA A 517 14.77 -11.55 27.13
CA ALA A 517 15.42 -11.47 25.82
C ALA A 517 14.54 -10.71 24.82
N MET A 518 13.25 -11.04 24.74
CA MET A 518 12.27 -10.32 23.91
C MET A 518 12.17 -8.84 24.29
N ALA A 519 12.14 -8.52 25.59
CA ALA A 519 12.01 -7.14 26.06
C ALA A 519 13.17 -6.24 25.63
N LEU A 520 14.40 -6.78 25.65
CA LEU A 520 15.59 -6.06 25.22
C LEU A 520 15.70 -6.01 23.69
N ASP A 521 15.41 -7.12 23.02
CA ASP A 521 15.46 -7.17 21.56
C ASP A 521 14.45 -6.19 20.94
N SER A 522 13.18 -6.21 21.35
CA SER A 522 12.15 -5.29 20.83
C SER A 522 12.50 -3.81 21.08
N ALA A 523 13.11 -3.51 22.23
CA ALA A 523 13.56 -2.15 22.53
C ALA A 523 14.69 -1.71 21.59
N SER A 524 15.62 -2.64 21.28
CA SER A 524 16.76 -2.40 20.37
C SER A 524 16.35 -2.30 18.90
N GLN A 525 15.34 -3.07 18.47
CA GLN A 525 14.81 -3.07 17.11
C GLN A 525 13.87 -1.89 16.82
N VAL A 526 13.50 -1.13 17.86
CA VAL A 526 12.55 0.00 17.77
C VAL A 526 11.13 -0.48 17.44
N ASP A 527 10.74 -1.61 18.00
CA ASP A 527 9.36 -2.11 17.91
C ASP A 527 8.51 -1.44 19.00
N LEU A 528 7.65 -0.51 18.59
CA LEU A 528 6.90 0.33 19.51
C LEU A 528 5.42 -0.05 19.51
N VAL A 529 4.79 0.02 20.68
CA VAL A 529 3.34 -0.19 20.84
C VAL A 529 2.58 0.98 20.24
N ALA A 530 3.02 2.20 20.51
CA ALA A 530 2.37 3.40 20.05
C ALA A 530 3.34 4.58 19.99
N ILE A 531 2.94 5.59 19.24
CA ILE A 531 3.57 6.91 19.21
C ILE A 531 2.48 7.97 19.23
N GLY A 532 2.78 9.11 19.84
CA GLY A 532 2.03 10.34 19.65
C GLY A 532 2.93 11.39 19.04
N GLY A 533 2.44 12.06 18.01
CA GLY A 533 3.24 13.00 17.25
C GLY A 533 2.42 13.87 16.32
N THR A 534 3.12 14.57 15.45
CA THR A 534 2.55 15.57 14.56
C THR A 534 2.66 15.14 13.11
N ILE A 535 1.59 15.29 12.32
CA ILE A 535 1.63 15.00 10.89
C ILE A 535 2.49 16.05 10.18
N LYS A 536 3.51 15.59 9.44
CA LYS A 536 4.40 16.41 8.60
C LYS A 536 4.22 16.19 7.10
N GLY A 537 3.51 15.13 6.73
CA GLY A 537 3.20 14.82 5.34
C GLY A 537 2.01 13.88 5.24
N LEU A 538 1.32 13.96 4.12
CA LEU A 538 0.22 13.06 3.77
C LEU A 538 0.26 12.70 2.29
N TYR A 539 -0.14 11.48 1.95
CA TYR A 539 -0.14 10.94 0.60
C TYR A 539 -1.33 9.99 0.39
N LEU A 540 -2.02 10.14 -0.72
CA LEU A 540 -3.10 9.27 -1.17
C LEU A 540 -2.48 8.09 -1.94
N GLU A 541 -2.66 6.88 -1.43
CA GLU A 541 -2.19 5.64 -2.06
C GLU A 541 -3.38 4.75 -2.46
N SER A 542 -3.13 3.79 -3.35
CA SER A 542 -4.07 2.70 -3.59
C SER A 542 -3.71 1.47 -2.76
N VAL A 543 -4.72 0.89 -2.12
CA VAL A 543 -4.62 -0.38 -1.38
C VAL A 543 -4.12 -1.50 -2.28
N ILE A 544 -4.60 -1.61 -3.53
CA ILE A 544 -4.14 -2.65 -4.46
C ILE A 544 -2.65 -2.49 -4.76
N ALA A 545 -2.24 -1.31 -5.23
CA ALA A 545 -0.85 -1.06 -5.59
C ALA A 545 0.09 -1.30 -4.41
N ARG A 546 -0.35 -0.89 -3.21
CA ARG A 546 0.38 -1.09 -1.96
C ARG A 546 0.63 -2.55 -1.65
N PHE A 547 -0.41 -3.39 -1.64
CA PHE A 547 -0.29 -4.78 -1.16
C PHE A 547 0.14 -5.77 -2.25
N ALA A 548 -0.29 -5.59 -3.51
CA ALA A 548 0.04 -6.50 -4.61
C ALA A 548 1.53 -6.54 -4.95
N SER A 549 2.28 -5.48 -4.62
CA SER A 549 3.69 -5.31 -5.00
C SER A 549 4.65 -5.17 -3.81
N LEU A 550 4.22 -5.51 -2.59
CA LEU A 550 5.07 -5.39 -1.39
C LEU A 550 6.39 -6.14 -1.55
N PRO A 551 7.55 -5.55 -1.21
CA PRO A 551 8.83 -6.25 -1.26
C PRO A 551 8.94 -7.30 -0.14
N SER A 552 9.82 -8.29 -0.32
CA SER A 552 10.01 -9.37 0.67
C SER A 552 10.45 -8.88 2.06
N ALA A 553 11.17 -7.75 2.13
CA ALA A 553 11.54 -7.12 3.39
C ALA A 553 10.33 -6.61 4.21
N ALA A 554 9.17 -6.40 3.57
CA ALA A 554 7.95 -5.93 4.23
C ALA A 554 7.18 -7.05 4.96
N ALA A 555 7.67 -8.29 4.96
CA ALA A 555 7.00 -9.42 5.63
C ALA A 555 6.74 -9.16 7.12
N VAL A 556 7.64 -8.42 7.79
CA VAL A 556 7.53 -8.07 9.21
C VAL A 556 6.34 -7.16 9.54
N LEU A 557 5.75 -6.50 8.54
CA LEU A 557 4.64 -5.56 8.75
C LEU A 557 3.30 -6.26 9.03
N PHE A 558 3.24 -7.57 8.81
CA PHE A 558 2.04 -8.37 8.97
C PHE A 558 2.30 -9.42 10.06
N PRO A 559 2.07 -9.08 11.34
CA PRO A 559 2.29 -10.01 12.43
C PRO A 559 1.40 -11.24 12.24
N LEU A 560 2.00 -12.42 12.19
CA LEU A 560 1.35 -13.69 11.83
C LEU A 560 0.15 -13.98 12.78
N PRO A 561 -1.03 -14.37 12.25
CA PRO A 561 -1.41 -14.58 10.84
C PRO A 561 -2.12 -13.37 10.18
N ALA A 562 -1.82 -12.14 10.58
CA ALA A 562 -2.55 -10.95 10.14
C ALA A 562 -2.59 -10.83 8.61
N MET A 563 -3.80 -10.66 8.09
CA MET A 563 -4.04 -10.17 6.74
C MET A 563 -4.40 -8.68 6.81
N PRO A 564 -4.16 -7.89 5.75
CA PRO A 564 -4.74 -6.56 5.65
C PRO A 564 -6.26 -6.68 5.79
N SER A 565 -6.80 -6.19 6.90
CA SER A 565 -8.22 -6.21 7.23
C SER A 565 -8.83 -4.82 7.00
N GLU A 566 -10.03 -4.82 6.43
CA GLU A 566 -10.80 -3.63 6.06
C GLU A 566 -11.92 -3.34 7.08
N GLY A 567 -11.94 -4.03 8.22
CA GLY A 567 -13.07 -4.02 9.16
C GLY A 567 -14.26 -4.83 8.66
N GLU A 568 -15.34 -4.86 9.45
CA GLU A 568 -16.54 -5.69 9.22
C GLU A 568 -17.47 -5.17 8.10
N SER A 569 -17.26 -3.94 7.61
CA SER A 569 -18.07 -3.33 6.53
C SER A 569 -17.35 -3.38 5.19
N GLN A 570 -17.25 -4.56 4.59
CA GLN A 570 -16.65 -4.73 3.27
C GLN A 570 -17.67 -4.50 2.17
N GLU A 571 -17.95 -3.22 1.93
CA GLU A 571 -18.60 -2.80 0.69
C GLU A 571 -17.66 -3.06 -0.51
N GLU A 572 -18.20 -3.00 -1.74
CA GLU A 572 -17.49 -3.34 -2.97
C GLU A 572 -16.12 -2.65 -3.07
N MET A 573 -15.06 -3.46 -3.02
CA MET A 573 -13.65 -3.06 -3.15
C MET A 573 -13.30 -2.85 -4.62
N VAL A 574 -14.07 -2.02 -5.32
CA VAL A 574 -13.97 -1.84 -6.77
C VAL A 574 -13.73 -0.37 -7.11
N GLY A 575 -12.82 -0.14 -8.06
CA GLY A 575 -12.50 1.17 -8.59
C GLY A 575 -12.10 2.19 -7.54
N LEU A 576 -12.93 3.21 -7.36
CA LEU A 576 -12.62 4.38 -6.55
C LEU A 576 -12.68 4.14 -5.03
N ASN A 577 -13.13 2.95 -4.59
CA ASN A 577 -13.18 2.53 -3.18
C ASN A 577 -11.86 1.91 -2.68
N GLN A 578 -10.78 1.98 -3.47
CA GLN A 578 -9.51 1.31 -3.17
C GLN A 578 -8.46 2.26 -2.62
N MET A 579 -8.89 3.36 -2.00
CA MET A 579 -8.01 4.43 -1.54
C MET A 579 -7.59 4.25 -0.08
N MET A 580 -6.37 4.67 0.22
CA MET A 580 -5.83 4.77 1.58
C MET A 580 -4.99 6.03 1.72
N MET A 581 -4.75 6.45 2.97
CA MET A 581 -3.85 7.55 3.27
C MET A 581 -2.63 7.08 4.05
N ARG A 582 -1.46 7.45 3.54
CA ARG A 582 -0.20 7.39 4.27
C ARG A 582 0.08 8.73 4.91
N PHE A 583 0.52 8.71 6.17
CA PHE A 583 0.95 9.90 6.90
C PHE A 583 2.42 9.81 7.29
N ASP A 584 3.19 10.88 7.11
CA ASP A 584 4.51 11.00 7.73
C ASP A 584 4.30 11.69 9.09
N VAL A 585 4.59 10.99 10.20
CA VAL A 585 4.38 11.49 11.57
C VAL A 585 5.72 11.68 12.28
N MET A 586 5.95 12.89 12.79
CA MET A 586 7.09 13.20 13.65
C MET A 586 6.71 12.95 15.11
N PRO A 587 7.32 11.97 15.81
CA PRO A 587 6.90 11.60 17.15
C PRO A 587 7.35 12.64 18.18
N ALA A 588 6.47 12.96 19.11
CA ALA A 588 6.75 13.74 20.31
C ALA A 588 7.01 12.82 21.52
N TRP A 589 6.40 11.64 21.54
CA TRP A 589 6.65 10.58 22.52
C TRP A 589 6.47 9.21 21.87
N VAL A 590 7.05 8.20 22.50
CA VAL A 590 6.94 6.80 22.09
C VAL A 590 6.63 5.90 23.27
N GLN A 591 5.88 4.84 23.00
CA GLN A 591 5.55 3.79 23.96
C GLN A 591 6.17 2.47 23.50
N HIS A 592 7.05 1.92 24.33
CA HIS A 592 7.48 0.54 24.27
C HIS A 592 6.65 -0.30 25.27
N ASP A 593 6.70 -1.64 25.18
CA ASP A 593 6.00 -2.54 26.11
C ASP A 593 6.36 -2.27 27.59
N TYR A 594 7.54 -1.69 27.87
CA TYR A 594 8.10 -1.57 29.23
C TYR A 594 8.55 -0.15 29.62
N PHE A 595 8.28 0.86 28.79
CA PHE A 595 8.55 2.27 29.09
C PHE A 595 7.82 3.22 28.13
N VAL A 596 7.69 4.47 28.55
CA VAL A 596 7.35 5.61 27.69
C VAL A 596 8.54 6.57 27.67
N ALA A 597 8.88 7.11 26.49
CA ALA A 597 9.91 8.12 26.34
C ALA A 597 9.32 9.40 25.72
N ASP A 598 9.55 10.54 26.37
CA ASP A 598 9.24 11.86 25.82
C ASP A 598 10.44 12.33 24.98
N LEU A 599 10.23 12.47 23.67
CA LEU A 599 11.27 12.84 22.71
C LEU A 599 11.45 14.37 22.61
N ARG A 600 10.55 15.16 23.20
CA ARG A 600 10.68 16.63 23.21
C ARG A 600 11.78 17.11 24.15
N GLN A 601 12.11 16.31 25.15
CA GLN A 601 13.12 16.62 26.16
C GLN A 601 14.53 16.18 25.74
N LEU A 602 14.66 15.53 24.58
CA LEU A 602 15.89 14.88 24.11
C LEU A 602 16.52 15.59 22.88
N ASN A 603 15.96 16.73 22.46
CA ASN A 603 16.48 17.59 21.39
C ASN A 603 16.86 18.98 21.89
#